data_AF-A0A250WSW4-F1
#
_entry.id   AF-A0A250WSW4-F1
#
_cell.length_a   1.000
_cell.length_b   1.000
_cell.length_c   1.000
_cell.angle_alpha   90.00
_cell.angle_beta   90.00
_cell.angle_gamma   90.00
#
_symmetry.space_group_name_H-M   'P 1'
#
loop_
_entity.id
_entity.type
_entity.pdbx_description
1 polymer ?
#
loop_
_entity_poly.entity_id
_entity_poly.type
_entity_poly.pdbx_seq_one_letter_code
_entity_poly.pdbx_strand_id
1 'polypeptide(L)'
;MSAWKLVVHFMLPPPLILTILLVIPVPRLINKALLQFAKKILFCNVLNGIKLVHLMLLITGMLLIGSGVHTHQLRIRMDPDVSGHKRTEALARIWREERNFWISVLTFLLWGLLYRFYNLMMEHLSLKDKIAALEAKVKSYGSEMTSSAAHGVPPARPQPPSAPPEEELKGRDMRKDGKQKAT
;
A
#
# COMPACT_ATOMS: atom_id res chain seq x y z
N MET A 1 15.74 26.41 -14.14
CA MET A 1 15.70 25.13 -14.90
C MET A 1 14.26 24.87 -15.31
N SER A 2 13.98 24.43 -16.55
CA SER A 2 12.60 24.13 -16.97
C SER A 2 12.00 23.06 -16.04
N ALA A 3 10.81 23.29 -15.50
CA ALA A 3 10.14 22.38 -14.56
C ALA A 3 10.10 20.93 -15.10
N TRP A 4 9.98 20.78 -16.42
CA TRP A 4 10.02 19.50 -17.12
C TRP A 4 11.34 18.73 -16.97
N LYS A 5 12.48 19.41 -16.90
CA LYS A 5 13.77 18.75 -16.64
C LYS A 5 13.80 18.15 -15.23
N LEU A 6 13.25 18.86 -14.23
CA LEU A 6 13.16 18.36 -12.86
C LEU A 6 12.28 17.10 -12.81
N VAL A 7 11.13 17.13 -13.46
CA VAL A 7 10.19 16.00 -13.47
C VAL A 7 10.82 14.76 -14.10
N VAL A 8 11.43 14.92 -15.27
CA VAL A 8 12.00 13.79 -16.02
C VAL A 8 13.26 13.23 -15.34
N HIS A 9 14.09 14.06 -14.72
CA HIS A 9 15.37 13.60 -14.15
C HIS A 9 15.27 13.22 -12.66
N PHE A 10 14.37 13.84 -11.90
CA PHE A 10 14.26 13.59 -10.46
C PHE A 10 12.99 12.84 -10.06
N MET A 11 11.84 13.10 -10.69
CA MET A 11 10.58 12.45 -10.28
C MET A 11 10.31 11.11 -10.95
N LEU A 12 10.80 10.90 -12.17
CA LEU A 12 10.52 9.70 -12.97
C LEU A 12 11.48 8.52 -12.69
N PRO A 13 12.81 8.72 -12.58
CA PRO A 13 13.73 7.58 -12.46
C PRO A 13 13.59 6.78 -11.15
N PRO A 14 13.44 7.40 -9.97
CA PRO A 14 13.30 6.65 -8.72
C PRO A 14 12.12 5.66 -8.73
N PRO A 15 10.87 6.08 -9.03
CA PRO A 15 9.75 5.14 -9.02
C PRO A 15 9.85 4.11 -10.14
N LEU A 16 10.48 4.42 -11.28
CA LEU A 16 10.70 3.48 -12.38
C LEU A 16 11.64 2.35 -11.95
N ILE A 17 12.79 2.71 -11.38
CA ILE A 17 13.77 1.73 -10.93
C ILE A 17 13.18 0.89 -9.80
N LEU A 18 12.48 1.51 -8.85
CA LEU A 18 11.86 0.78 -7.73
C LEU A 18 10.74 -0.15 -8.20
N THR A 19 9.91 0.26 -9.16
CA THR A 19 8.85 -0.61 -9.69
C THR A 19 9.41 -1.78 -10.48
N ILE A 20 10.38 -1.55 -11.37
CA ILE A 20 11.07 -2.63 -12.09
C ILE A 20 11.69 -3.62 -11.11
N LEU A 21 12.38 -3.10 -10.09
CA LEU A 21 13.04 -3.91 -9.09
C LEU A 21 12.04 -4.72 -8.23
N LEU A 22 10.84 -4.18 -7.97
CA LEU A 22 9.77 -4.90 -7.26
C LEU A 22 9.04 -5.94 -8.12
N VAL A 23 8.96 -5.75 -9.44
CA VAL A 23 8.29 -6.66 -10.37
C VAL A 23 9.11 -7.92 -10.62
N ILE A 24 10.43 -7.84 -10.52
CA ILE A 24 11.30 -9.01 -10.70
C ILE A 24 11.07 -10.01 -9.54
N PRO A 25 10.78 -11.29 -9.83
CA PRO A 25 10.61 -12.30 -8.79
C PRO A 25 11.96 -12.70 -8.18
N VAL A 26 12.40 -11.96 -7.16
CA VAL A 26 13.68 -12.20 -6.47
C VAL A 26 13.52 -13.25 -5.34
N PRO A 27 14.57 -14.02 -4.97
CA PRO A 27 14.53 -14.91 -3.81
C PRO A 27 14.20 -14.20 -2.48
N ARG A 28 13.63 -14.95 -1.53
CA ARG A 28 12.95 -14.45 -0.31
C ARG A 28 13.78 -13.44 0.50
N LEU A 29 15.07 -13.67 0.66
CA LEU A 29 15.97 -12.80 1.43
C LEU A 29 16.14 -11.43 0.75
N ILE A 30 16.31 -11.44 -0.57
CA ILE A 30 16.48 -10.23 -1.37
C ILE A 30 15.16 -9.44 -1.41
N ASN A 31 14.01 -10.12 -1.49
CA ASN A 31 12.71 -9.44 -1.39
C ASN A 31 12.53 -8.73 -0.05
N LYS A 32 12.93 -9.34 1.08
CA LYS A 32 12.84 -8.70 2.40
C LYS A 32 13.76 -7.47 2.49
N ALA A 33 14.99 -7.57 2.01
CA ALA A 33 15.93 -6.45 1.95
C ALA A 33 15.44 -5.33 1.03
N LEU A 34 14.95 -5.69 -0.16
CA LEU A 34 14.40 -4.76 -1.13
C LEU A 34 13.16 -4.05 -0.60
N LEU A 35 12.26 -4.76 0.09
CA LEU A 35 11.10 -4.14 0.71
C LEU A 35 11.50 -3.17 1.82
N GLN A 36 12.52 -3.49 2.63
CA GLN A 36 13.01 -2.56 3.64
C GLN A 36 13.68 -1.33 3.01
N PHE A 37 14.43 -1.51 1.93
CA PHE A 37 15.02 -0.40 1.18
C PHE A 37 13.94 0.48 0.54
N ALA A 38 12.99 -0.12 -0.17
CA ALA A 38 11.82 0.56 -0.71
C ALA A 38 11.03 1.26 0.38
N LYS A 39 10.84 0.63 1.56
CA LYS A 39 10.16 1.24 2.70
C LYS A 39 10.91 2.48 3.20
N LYS A 40 12.23 2.41 3.34
CA LYS A 40 13.05 3.56 3.79
C LYS A 40 12.96 4.73 2.80
N ILE A 41 12.94 4.46 1.51
CA ILE A 41 12.84 5.50 0.47
C ILE A 41 11.41 6.06 0.38
N LEU A 42 10.40 5.19 0.26
CA LEU A 42 8.99 5.57 0.11
C LEU A 42 8.42 6.25 1.35
N PHE A 43 8.77 5.74 2.54
CA PHE A 43 8.25 6.24 3.82
C PHE A 43 9.29 7.08 4.56
N CYS A 44 10.26 7.66 3.85
CA CYS A 44 11.07 8.72 4.42
C CYS A 44 10.14 9.86 4.84
N ASN A 45 10.16 10.20 6.13
CA ASN A 45 9.35 11.28 6.68
C ASN A 45 10.04 12.60 6.32
N VAL A 46 9.50 13.33 5.34
CA VAL A 46 10.10 14.59 4.88
C VAL A 46 9.55 15.78 5.66
N LEU A 47 8.24 15.82 5.95
CA LEU A 47 7.59 16.91 6.70
C LEU A 47 6.49 16.36 7.62
N ASN A 48 6.55 16.66 8.93
CA ASN A 48 5.47 16.45 9.93
C ASN A 48 4.70 15.11 9.85
N GLY A 49 5.37 14.00 9.54
CA GLY A 49 4.74 12.67 9.47
C GLY A 49 4.05 12.31 8.15
N ILE A 50 4.10 13.19 7.14
CA ILE A 50 3.64 12.88 5.79
C ILE A 50 4.73 12.07 5.07
N LYS A 51 4.36 10.87 4.63
CA LYS A 51 5.23 9.93 3.91
C LYS A 51 5.58 10.50 2.54
N LEU A 52 6.84 10.38 2.12
CA LEU A 52 7.34 10.85 0.82
C LEU A 52 6.42 10.43 -0.34
N VAL A 53 5.90 9.20 -0.35
CA VAL A 53 4.99 8.73 -1.41
C VAL A 53 3.78 9.64 -1.58
N HIS A 54 3.11 10.02 -0.49
CA HIS A 54 1.89 10.83 -0.56
C HIS A 54 2.21 12.24 -1.05
N LEU A 55 3.34 12.79 -0.59
CA LEU A 55 3.82 14.09 -1.07
C LEU A 55 4.11 14.05 -2.57
N MET A 56 4.83 13.03 -3.04
CA MET A 56 5.15 12.87 -4.45
C MET A 56 3.90 12.59 -5.30
N LEU A 57 2.92 11.85 -4.77
CA LEU A 57 1.64 11.63 -5.44
C LEU A 57 0.83 12.93 -5.58
N LEU A 58 0.86 13.79 -4.56
CA LEU A 58 0.21 15.11 -4.61
C LEU A 58 0.92 16.03 -5.60
N ILE A 59 2.26 16.09 -5.58
CA ILE A 59 3.04 16.90 -6.51
C ILE A 59 2.80 16.45 -7.95
N THR A 60 2.91 15.14 -8.23
CA THR A 60 2.66 14.59 -9.57
C THR A 60 1.20 14.73 -9.99
N GLY A 61 0.25 14.62 -9.06
CA GLY A 61 -1.17 14.86 -9.31
C GLY A 61 -1.46 16.32 -9.68
N MET A 62 -0.91 17.28 -8.93
CA MET A 62 -1.03 18.71 -9.27
C MET A 62 -0.39 19.02 -10.62
N LEU A 63 0.77 18.43 -10.92
CA LEU A 63 1.44 18.60 -12.20
C LEU A 63 0.61 18.02 -13.35
N LEU A 64 0.00 16.85 -13.16
CA LEU A 64 -0.89 16.23 -14.13
C LEU A 64 -2.10 17.12 -14.43
N ILE A 65 -2.75 17.64 -13.40
CA ILE A 65 -3.89 18.57 -13.55
C ILE A 65 -3.43 19.83 -14.28
N GLY A 66 -2.30 20.42 -13.88
CA GLY A 66 -1.74 21.61 -14.53
C GLY A 66 -1.44 21.38 -16.01
N SER A 67 -0.80 20.27 -16.34
CA SER A 67 -0.48 19.90 -17.73
C SER A 67 -1.74 19.61 -18.55
N GLY A 68 -2.75 18.96 -17.95
CA GLY A 68 -4.02 18.67 -18.60
C GLY A 68 -4.81 19.94 -18.91
N VAL A 69 -4.92 20.85 -17.94
CA VAL A 69 -5.59 22.15 -18.13
C VAL A 69 -4.87 22.97 -19.19
N HIS A 70 -3.53 23.04 -19.14
CA HIS A 70 -2.74 23.78 -20.12
C HIS A 70 -2.94 23.23 -21.55
N THR A 71 -2.89 21.91 -21.71
CA THR A 71 -3.10 21.23 -23.01
C THR A 71 -4.52 21.48 -23.54
N HIS A 72 -5.52 21.40 -22.67
CA HIS A 72 -6.91 21.64 -23.03
C HIS A 72 -7.17 23.09 -23.45
N GLN A 73 -6.64 24.06 -22.70
CA GLN A 73 -6.72 25.48 -23.05
C GLN A 73 -6.04 25.79 -24.39
N LEU A 74 -4.90 25.16 -24.67
CA LEU A 74 -4.19 25.36 -25.92
C LEU A 74 -4.96 24.81 -27.13
N ARG A 75 -5.68 23.70 -26.95
CA ARG A 75 -6.53 23.11 -27.98
C ARG A 75 -7.75 23.98 -28.28
N ILE A 76 -8.39 24.56 -27.26
CA ILE A 76 -9.59 25.42 -27.45
C ILE A 76 -9.24 26.77 -28.09
N ARG A 77 -8.06 27.32 -27.78
CA ARG A 77 -7.60 28.61 -28.32
C ARG A 77 -7.06 28.52 -29.75
N MET A 78 -7.10 27.34 -30.37
CA MET A 78 -6.66 27.15 -31.74
C MET A 78 -7.74 27.65 -32.70
N ASP A 79 -7.50 28.81 -33.29
CA ASP A 79 -8.36 29.35 -34.33
C ASP A 79 -8.19 28.54 -35.63
N PRO A 80 -9.28 28.00 -36.22
CA PRO A 80 -9.21 27.20 -37.44
C PRO A 80 -8.80 28.00 -38.69
N ASP A 81 -8.89 29.34 -38.67
CA ASP A 81 -8.71 30.20 -39.86
C ASP A 81 -7.29 30.78 -40.02
N VAL A 82 -6.32 30.14 -39.37
CA VAL A 82 -4.93 30.62 -39.31
C VAL A 82 -4.12 30.14 -40.53
N SER A 83 -3.38 31.08 -41.16
CA SER A 83 -2.42 30.80 -42.25
C SER A 83 -1.55 29.56 -42.01
N GLY A 84 -1.34 28.74 -43.06
CA GLY A 84 -0.72 27.41 -42.98
C GLY A 84 0.61 27.33 -42.22
N HIS A 85 1.47 28.34 -42.33
CA HIS A 85 2.74 28.39 -41.59
C HIS A 85 2.54 28.52 -40.07
N LYS A 86 1.61 29.39 -39.66
CA LYS A 86 1.26 29.59 -38.24
C LYS A 86 0.51 28.37 -37.67
N ARG A 87 -0.26 27.66 -38.51
CA ARG A 87 -0.92 26.40 -38.14
C ARG A 87 0.08 25.30 -37.80
N THR A 88 1.15 25.14 -38.59
CA THR A 88 2.21 24.15 -38.30
C THR A 88 2.94 24.46 -37.01
N GLU A 89 3.22 25.74 -36.72
CA GLU A 89 3.83 26.14 -35.46
C GLU A 89 2.90 25.85 -34.26
N ALA A 90 1.61 26.14 -34.38
CA ALA A 90 0.62 25.85 -33.35
C ALA A 90 0.49 24.34 -33.09
N LEU A 91 0.44 23.51 -34.14
CA LEU A 91 0.44 22.06 -34.03
C LEU A 91 1.70 21.53 -33.34
N ALA A 92 2.87 22.09 -33.67
CA ALA A 92 4.12 21.71 -33.00
C ALA A 92 4.11 22.05 -31.50
N ARG A 93 3.50 23.16 -31.11
CA ARG A 93 3.31 23.52 -29.68
C ARG A 93 2.36 22.56 -28.97
N ILE A 94 1.20 22.26 -29.57
CA ILE A 94 0.24 21.29 -29.03
C ILE A 94 0.89 19.93 -28.84
N TRP A 95 1.67 19.45 -29.82
CA TRP A 95 2.35 18.16 -29.73
C TRP A 95 3.37 18.09 -28.59
N ARG A 96 4.06 19.20 -28.28
CA ARG A 96 4.97 19.27 -27.14
C ARG A 96 4.22 19.20 -25.81
N GLU A 97 3.11 19.93 -25.69
CA GLU A 97 2.28 19.91 -24.48
C GLU A 97 1.59 18.57 -24.28
N GLU A 98 1.12 17.94 -25.35
CA GLU A 98 0.55 16.59 -25.31
C GLU A 98 1.57 15.57 -24.79
N ARG A 99 2.80 15.62 -25.29
CA ARG A 99 3.89 14.76 -24.78
C ARG A 99 4.14 14.98 -23.29
N ASN A 100 4.20 16.24 -22.87
CA ASN A 100 4.38 16.62 -21.48
C ASN A 100 3.23 16.09 -20.58
N PHE A 101 2.00 16.16 -21.08
CA PHE A 101 0.83 15.57 -20.44
C PHE A 101 0.98 14.06 -20.28
N TRP A 102 1.31 13.32 -21.34
CA TRP A 102 1.52 11.86 -21.24
C TRP A 102 2.65 11.49 -20.29
N ILE A 103 3.76 12.24 -20.26
CA ILE A 103 4.85 12.03 -19.29
C ILE A 103 4.33 12.23 -17.86
N SER A 104 3.51 13.27 -17.62
CA SER A 104 2.94 13.51 -16.30
C SER A 104 1.96 12.41 -15.86
N VAL A 105 1.11 11.91 -16.78
CA VAL A 105 0.22 10.77 -16.55
C VAL A 105 1.02 9.54 -16.17
N LEU A 106 2.04 9.20 -16.97
CA LEU A 106 2.89 8.03 -16.72
C LEU A 106 3.61 8.14 -15.38
N THR A 107 4.15 9.32 -15.05
CA THR A 107 4.85 9.54 -13.78
C THR A 107 3.90 9.39 -12.59
N PHE A 108 2.70 9.98 -12.66
CA PHE A 108 1.68 9.84 -11.62
C PHE A 108 1.25 8.38 -11.43
N LEU A 109 0.96 7.68 -12.54
CA LEU A 109 0.61 6.26 -12.51
C LEU A 109 1.74 5.41 -11.91
N LEU A 110 2.99 5.71 -12.24
CA LEU A 110 4.15 4.98 -11.73
C LEU A 110 4.30 5.12 -10.22
N TRP A 111 4.08 6.32 -9.67
CA TRP A 111 4.05 6.55 -8.23
C TRP A 111 2.88 5.82 -7.55
N GLY A 112 1.68 5.87 -8.14
CA GLY A 112 0.50 5.14 -7.63
C GLY A 112 0.68 3.63 -7.67
N LEU A 113 1.24 3.11 -8.76
CA LEU A 113 1.52 1.70 -8.96
C LEU A 113 2.59 1.21 -7.97
N LEU A 114 3.64 2.01 -7.74
CA LEU A 114 4.66 1.71 -6.74
C LEU A 114 4.05 1.60 -5.33
N TYR A 115 3.17 2.54 -4.96
CA TYR A 115 2.46 2.48 -3.69
C TYR A 115 1.61 1.21 -3.57
N ARG A 116 0.85 0.88 -4.61
CA ARG A 116 -0.03 -0.31 -4.60
C ARG A 116 0.78 -1.61 -4.56
N PHE A 117 1.85 -1.72 -5.34
CA PHE A 117 2.73 -2.89 -5.34
C PHE A 117 3.43 -3.09 -4.01
N TYR A 118 3.89 -2.00 -3.36
CA TYR A 118 4.47 -2.10 -2.03
C TYR A 118 3.49 -2.72 -1.03
N ASN A 119 2.24 -2.25 -1.00
CA ASN A 119 1.21 -2.80 -0.11
C ASN A 119 0.92 -4.26 -0.43
N LEU A 120 0.80 -4.60 -1.71
CA LEU A 120 0.56 -5.97 -2.15
C LEU A 120 1.70 -6.92 -1.76
N MET A 121 2.96 -6.48 -1.87
CA MET A 121 4.11 -7.27 -1.45
C MET A 121 4.19 -7.46 0.06
N MET A 122 3.85 -6.42 0.84
CA MET A 122 3.74 -6.53 2.29
C MET A 122 2.69 -7.57 2.71
N GLU A 123 1.50 -7.53 2.09
CA GLU A 123 0.43 -8.51 2.33
C GLU A 123 0.89 -9.92 1.97
N HIS A 124 1.50 -10.09 0.79
CA HIS A 124 1.98 -11.38 0.31
C HIS A 124 3.08 -11.99 1.21
N LEU A 125 4.01 -11.18 1.73
CA LEU A 125 4.99 -11.65 2.71
C LEU A 125 4.32 -12.04 4.03
N SER A 126 3.37 -11.24 4.52
CA SER A 126 2.66 -11.54 5.77
C SER A 126 1.86 -12.85 5.68
N LEU A 127 1.25 -13.13 4.53
CA LEU A 127 0.55 -14.39 4.27
C LEU A 127 1.51 -15.57 4.25
N LYS A 128 2.67 -15.44 3.60
CA LYS A 128 3.69 -16.49 3.57
C LYS A 128 4.25 -16.81 4.95
N ASP A 129 4.52 -15.79 5.76
CA ASP A 129 5.01 -15.98 7.13
C ASP A 129 3.93 -16.65 8.02
N LYS A 130 2.64 -16.33 7.83
CA LYS A 130 1.52 -17.03 8.50
C LYS A 130 1.42 -18.50 8.10
N ILE A 131 1.54 -18.82 6.81
CA ILE A 131 1.53 -20.21 6.31
C ILE A 131 2.67 -21.00 6.95
N ALA A 132 3.90 -20.47 6.92
CA ALA A 132 5.05 -21.14 7.53
C ALA A 132 4.88 -21.36 9.05
N ALA A 133 4.30 -20.39 9.77
CA ALA A 133 4.02 -20.54 11.19
C ALA A 133 2.95 -21.60 11.48
N LEU A 134 1.92 -21.69 10.64
CA LEU A 134 0.89 -22.73 10.75
C LEU A 134 1.45 -24.11 10.44
N GLU A 135 2.25 -24.25 9.38
CA GLU A 135 2.95 -25.51 9.04
C GLU A 135 3.84 -25.98 10.18
N ALA A 136 4.60 -25.06 10.82
CA ALA A 136 5.42 -25.39 11.98
C ALA A 136 4.60 -25.88 13.17
N LYS A 137 3.44 -25.25 13.46
CA LYS A 137 2.51 -25.69 14.50
C LYS A 137 1.88 -27.04 14.20
N VAL A 138 1.47 -27.29 12.96
CA VAL A 138 0.94 -28.60 12.55
C VAL A 138 1.99 -29.68 12.74
N LYS A 139 3.26 -29.40 12.39
CA LYS A 139 4.37 -30.33 12.60
C LYS A 139 4.63 -30.60 14.09
N SER A 140 4.55 -29.59 14.95
CA SER A 140 4.71 -29.79 16.40
C SER A 140 3.57 -30.62 16.99
N TYR A 141 2.31 -30.35 16.61
CA TYR A 141 1.16 -31.16 17.04
C TYR A 141 1.26 -32.62 16.56
N GLY A 142 1.71 -32.86 15.32
CA GLY A 142 1.96 -34.21 14.82
C GLY A 142 3.09 -34.93 15.57
N SER A 143 4.12 -34.19 15.99
CA SER A 143 5.23 -34.74 16.80
C SER A 143 4.80 -35.06 18.23
N GLU A 144 3.90 -34.28 18.84
CA GLU A 144 3.35 -34.55 20.17
C GLU A 144 2.40 -35.76 20.15
N MET A 145 1.55 -35.90 19.13
CA MET A 145 0.70 -37.09 18.97
C MET A 145 1.51 -38.38 18.75
N THR A 146 2.62 -38.32 18.00
CA THR A 146 3.48 -39.48 17.77
C THR A 146 4.35 -39.81 18.98
N SER A 147 4.83 -38.80 19.73
CA SER A 147 5.55 -39.00 20.99
C SER A 147 4.64 -39.54 22.10
N SER A 148 3.38 -39.09 22.16
CA SER A 148 2.38 -39.59 23.11
C SER A 148 1.85 -40.98 22.73
N ALA A 149 1.99 -41.42 21.46
CA ALA A 149 1.68 -42.78 21.03
C ALA A 149 2.86 -43.76 21.26
N ALA A 150 4.11 -43.26 21.25
CA ALA A 150 5.31 -44.06 21.51
C ALA A 150 5.56 -44.32 23.01
N HIS A 151 5.11 -43.42 23.90
CA HIS A 151 4.96 -43.71 25.33
C HIS A 151 3.55 -44.25 25.54
N GLY A 152 3.37 -45.57 25.49
CA GLY A 152 2.07 -46.27 25.57
C GLY A 152 1.27 -45.99 26.85
N VAL A 153 0.73 -44.78 26.96
CA VAL A 153 -0.23 -44.38 28.00
C VAL A 153 -1.48 -43.92 27.25
N PRO A 154 -2.65 -44.55 27.48
CA PRO A 154 -3.88 -44.17 26.81
C PRO A 154 -4.22 -42.71 27.13
N PRO A 155 -4.75 -41.92 26.18
CA PRO A 155 -5.18 -40.57 26.49
C PRO A 155 -6.31 -40.62 27.53
N ALA A 156 -6.06 -40.02 28.69
CA ALA A 156 -7.09 -39.75 29.67
C ALA A 156 -8.18 -38.90 28.98
N ARG A 157 -9.39 -39.46 28.94
CA ARG A 157 -10.60 -38.82 28.43
C ARG A 157 -10.70 -37.39 29.01
N PRO A 158 -10.98 -36.35 28.20
CA PRO A 158 -11.27 -35.03 28.72
C PRO A 158 -12.44 -35.16 29.70
N GLN A 159 -12.21 -34.90 30.99
CA GLN A 159 -13.30 -34.79 31.94
C GLN A 159 -14.13 -33.56 31.56
N PRO A 160 -15.47 -33.67 31.45
CA PRO A 160 -16.30 -32.50 31.28
C PRO A 160 -16.10 -31.57 32.48
N PRO A 161 -16.12 -30.23 32.27
CA PRO A 161 -15.93 -29.27 33.34
C PRO A 161 -16.97 -29.53 34.43
N SER A 162 -16.48 -29.80 35.64
CA SER A 162 -17.29 -29.88 36.85
C SER A 162 -18.09 -28.59 37.00
N ALA A 163 -19.40 -28.75 37.20
CA ALA A 163 -20.33 -27.65 37.40
C ALA A 163 -19.85 -26.73 38.55
N PRO A 164 -20.05 -25.40 38.45
CA PRO A 164 -19.79 -24.49 39.57
C PRO A 164 -20.77 -24.80 40.72
N PRO A 165 -20.33 -24.67 41.99
CA PRO A 165 -21.21 -24.86 43.14
C PRO A 165 -22.36 -23.84 43.15
N GLU A 166 -23.58 -24.33 43.37
CA GLU A 166 -24.88 -23.64 43.35
C GLU A 166 -25.10 -22.56 44.45
N GLU A 167 -24.06 -22.04 45.12
CA GLU A 167 -24.27 -21.13 46.26
C GLU A 167 -24.30 -19.62 45.94
N GLU A 168 -24.01 -19.19 44.70
CA GLU A 168 -23.89 -17.74 44.41
C GLU A 168 -25.10 -17.09 43.73
N LEU A 169 -26.29 -17.72 43.78
CA LEU A 169 -27.52 -17.18 43.16
C LEU A 169 -28.51 -16.53 44.13
N LYS A 170 -28.18 -16.40 45.43
CA LYS A 170 -29.07 -15.80 46.44
C LYS A 170 -28.70 -14.38 46.89
N GLY A 171 -27.63 -13.78 46.34
CA GLY A 171 -27.06 -12.53 46.87
C GLY A 171 -27.25 -11.27 46.01
N ARG A 172 -27.79 -11.35 44.79
CA ARG A 172 -27.72 -10.23 43.82
C ARG A 172 -29.03 -9.57 43.42
N ASP A 173 -30.15 -9.93 44.05
CA ASP A 173 -31.47 -9.35 43.75
C ASP A 173 -31.87 -8.12 44.59
N MET A 174 -30.99 -7.60 45.45
CA MET A 174 -31.34 -6.51 46.38
C MET A 174 -30.57 -5.19 46.16
N ARG A 175 -30.05 -4.91 44.96
CA ARG A 175 -29.24 -3.68 44.75
C ARG A 175 -29.42 -2.93 43.43
N LYS A 176 -30.62 -2.93 42.86
CA LYS A 176 -30.98 -2.03 41.75
C LYS A 176 -32.36 -1.40 41.93
N ASP A 177 -32.61 -0.84 43.12
CA ASP A 177 -33.58 0.24 43.27
C ASP A 177 -32.90 1.42 43.95
N GLY A 178 -32.90 2.55 43.26
CA GLY A 178 -32.52 3.85 43.82
C GLY A 178 -31.19 4.43 43.30
N LYS A 179 -31.25 5.18 42.20
CA LYS A 179 -30.84 6.60 42.11
C LYS A 179 -30.81 7.08 40.65
N GLN A 180 -31.75 7.98 40.30
CA GLN A 180 -31.52 9.41 39.95
C GLN A 180 -31.18 9.58 38.46
N LYS A 181 -32.04 10.10 37.56
CA LYS A 181 -32.75 11.41 37.49
C LYS A 181 -31.84 12.64 37.68
N ALA A 182 -31.95 13.57 36.73
CA ALA A 182 -31.24 14.85 36.51
C ALA A 182 -29.83 14.66 35.91
N THR A 183 -29.45 15.29 34.80
CA THR A 183 -29.81 16.61 34.25
C THR A 183 -29.55 16.60 32.74
#